data_AF-A0A7K2WDG0-F1
#
_entry.id   AF-A0A7K2WDG0-F1
#
_cell.length_a   1.000
_cell.length_b   1.000
_cell.length_c   1.000
_cell.angle_alpha   90.00
_cell.angle_beta   90.00
_cell.angle_gamma   90.00
#
_symmetry.space_group_name_H-M   'P 1'
#
loop_
_entity.id
_entity.type
_entity.pdbx_description
1 polymer ?
#
loop_
_entity_poly.entity_id
_entity_poly.type
_entity_poly.pdbx_seq_one_letter_code
_entity_poly.pdbx_strand_id
1 'polypeptide(L)'
;MLSADRHASSTVLLYTDSVIDARNRAGDFYPLAERLPAWARLAPAALVEAVRSDLRRYVGRSLDDDVIMVAVRRNCPPDTI
;
A
#
# COMPACT_ATOMS: atom_id res chain seq x y z
N MET A 1 -11.17 33.80 11.18
CA MET A 1 -9.94 33.00 11.20
C MET A 1 -10.32 31.53 11.12
N LEU A 2 -10.43 30.96 9.91
CA LEU A 2 -10.63 29.52 9.74
C LEU A 2 -9.23 28.88 9.75
N SER A 3 -8.88 28.23 10.86
CA SER A 3 -7.76 27.31 10.88
C SER A 3 -8.18 26.12 10.01
N ALA A 4 -7.79 26.14 8.73
CA ALA A 4 -7.89 24.96 7.89
C ALA A 4 -6.91 23.96 8.48
N ASP A 5 -7.45 22.95 9.15
CA ASP A 5 -6.71 21.83 9.71
C ASP A 5 -5.96 21.14 8.55
N ARG A 6 -4.70 21.53 8.32
CA ARG A 6 -3.91 21.01 7.20
C ARG A 6 -3.47 19.60 7.57
N HIS A 7 -4.28 18.61 7.20
CA HIS A 7 -3.91 17.22 7.38
C HIS A 7 -2.56 16.92 6.71
N ALA A 8 -1.72 16.16 7.40
CA ALA A 8 -0.45 15.63 6.89
C ALA A 8 -0.62 15.00 5.50
N SER A 9 0.47 14.86 4.74
CA SER A 9 0.45 14.17 3.46
C SER A 9 -0.13 12.75 3.64
N SER A 10 -1.25 12.47 3.00
CA SER A 10 -1.91 11.16 3.03
C SER A 10 -1.64 10.40 1.74
N THR A 11 -1.42 9.10 1.86
CA THR A 11 -1.28 8.18 0.73
C THR A 11 -2.48 7.25 0.69
N VAL A 12 -3.06 7.07 -0.49
CA VAL A 12 -4.10 6.07 -0.78
C VAL A 12 -3.48 4.98 -1.64
N LEU A 13 -3.69 3.71 -1.25
CA LEU A 13 -3.32 2.54 -2.04
C LEU A 13 -4.60 1.93 -2.61
N LEU A 14 -4.71 1.93 -3.94
CA LEU A 14 -5.75 1.26 -4.71
C LEU A 14 -5.19 -0.09 -5.17
N TYR A 15 -5.99 -1.14 -5.08
CA TYR A 15 -5.59 -2.49 -5.47
C TYR A 15 -6.78 -3.29 -6.03
N THR A 16 -6.49 -4.28 -6.86
CA THR A 16 -7.48 -5.31 -7.25
C THR A 16 -7.62 -6.37 -6.16
N ASP A 17 -8.77 -7.02 -6.10
CA ASP A 17 -9.08 -8.12 -5.17
C ASP A 17 -8.02 -9.23 -5.16
N SER A 18 -7.37 -9.50 -6.30
CA SER A 18 -6.24 -10.42 -6.45
C SER A 18 -5.11 -10.21 -5.43
N VAL A 19 -4.95 -9.01 -4.84
CA VAL A 19 -3.98 -8.77 -3.76
C VAL A 19 -4.38 -9.45 -2.45
N ILE A 20 -5.64 -9.33 -2.06
CA ILE A 20 -6.14 -9.86 -0.78
C ILE A 20 -6.59 -11.32 -0.92
N ASP A 21 -6.95 -11.75 -2.13
CA ASP A 21 -7.27 -13.14 -2.45
C ASP A 21 -6.03 -14.02 -2.62
N ALA A 22 -4.83 -13.43 -2.70
CA ALA A 22 -3.57 -14.16 -2.76
C ALA A 22 -3.35 -15.00 -1.49
N ARG A 23 -2.88 -16.24 -1.68
CA ARG A 23 -2.70 -17.21 -0.58
C ARG A 23 -1.28 -17.69 -0.42
N ASN A 24 -0.89 -17.92 0.83
CA ASN A 24 0.34 -18.65 1.15
C ASN A 24 0.20 -20.16 0.84
N ARG A 25 1.25 -20.94 1.10
CA ARG A 25 1.24 -22.40 0.93
C ARG A 25 0.24 -23.15 1.83
N ALA A 26 -0.13 -22.56 2.97
CA ALA A 26 -1.13 -23.13 3.86
C ALA A 26 -2.57 -22.79 3.43
N GLY A 27 -2.74 -21.93 2.41
CA GLY A 27 -4.04 -21.48 1.93
C GLY A 27 -4.56 -20.23 2.63
N ASP A 28 -3.81 -19.61 3.53
CA ASP A 28 -4.21 -18.39 4.23
C ASP A 28 -4.10 -17.18 3.32
N PHE A 29 -5.07 -16.26 3.44
CA PHE A 29 -5.12 -15.02 2.68
C PHE A 29 -4.06 -14.00 3.11
N TYR A 30 -3.58 -13.21 2.16
CA TYR A 30 -2.60 -12.16 2.40
C TYR A 30 -3.14 -11.06 3.34
N PRO A 31 -2.53 -10.84 4.52
CA PRO A 31 -3.07 -9.93 5.53
C PRO A 31 -2.64 -8.48 5.28
N LEU A 32 -3.04 -7.91 4.14
CA LEU A 32 -2.61 -6.58 3.69
C LEU A 32 -2.85 -5.50 4.76
N ALA A 33 -4.05 -5.48 5.36
CA ALA A 33 -4.44 -4.46 6.34
C ALA A 33 -3.56 -4.47 7.60
N GLU A 34 -3.12 -5.65 8.04
CA GLU A 34 -2.24 -5.80 9.21
C GLU A 34 -0.80 -5.35 8.91
N ARG A 35 -0.37 -5.43 7.66
CA ARG A 35 1.01 -5.10 7.24
C ARG A 35 1.19 -3.65 6.83
N LEU A 36 0.16 -3.02 6.25
CA LEU A 36 0.20 -1.64 5.78
C LEU A 36 0.74 -0.61 6.79
N PRO A 37 0.44 -0.69 8.11
CA PRO A 37 0.96 0.25 9.09
C PRO A 37 2.49 0.34 9.12
N ALA A 38 3.20 -0.75 8.83
CA ALA A 38 4.67 -0.77 8.78
C ALA A 38 5.25 0.09 7.64
N TRP A 39 4.44 0.40 6.62
CA TRP A 39 4.84 1.13 5.41
C TRP A 39 4.16 2.49 5.26
N ALA A 40 3.39 2.94 6.25
CA ALA A 40 2.54 4.12 6.17
C ALA A 40 3.28 5.42 5.79
N ARG A 41 4.59 5.49 6.05
CA ARG A 41 5.44 6.67 5.76
C ARG A 41 6.22 6.57 4.44
N LEU A 42 6.12 5.44 3.72
CA LEU A 42 6.84 5.26 2.46
C LEU A 42 6.30 6.19 1.38
N ALA A 43 7.16 6.49 0.39
CA ALA A 43 6.72 7.11 -0.84
C ALA A 43 5.82 6.17 -1.66
N PRO A 44 4.86 6.66 -2.48
CA PRO A 44 3.98 5.82 -3.28
C PRO A 44 4.67 4.68 -4.00
N ALA A 45 5.76 4.96 -4.72
CA ALA A 45 6.53 3.93 -5.41
C ALA A 45 7.15 2.91 -4.44
N ALA A 46 7.72 3.37 -3.32
CA ALA A 46 8.29 2.50 -2.30
C ALA A 46 7.22 1.67 -1.57
N LEU A 47 6.01 2.21 -1.39
CA LEU A 47 4.87 1.49 -0.82
C LEU A 47 4.43 0.35 -1.75
N VAL A 48 4.25 0.63 -3.04
CA VAL A 48 3.90 -0.40 -4.03
C VAL A 48 4.97 -1.50 -4.06
N GLU A 49 6.25 -1.13 -4.05
CA GLU A 49 7.35 -2.12 -4.05
C GLU A 49 7.44 -2.93 -2.75
N ALA A 50 7.17 -2.30 -1.60
CA ALA A 50 7.12 -3.00 -0.32
C ALA A 50 5.99 -4.04 -0.31
N VAL A 51 4.79 -3.65 -0.70
CA VAL A 51 3.63 -4.56 -0.79
C VAL A 51 3.89 -5.67 -1.80
N ARG A 52 4.43 -5.34 -2.99
CA ARG A 52 4.74 -6.34 -4.03
C ARG A 52 5.78 -7.36 -3.56
N SER A 53 6.84 -6.91 -2.89
CA SER A 53 7.91 -7.78 -2.40
C SER A 53 7.43 -8.69 -1.28
N ASP A 54 6.65 -8.13 -0.36
CA ASP A 54 6.09 -8.86 0.76
C ASP A 54 5.02 -9.88 0.32
N LEU A 55 4.15 -9.50 -0.63
CA LEU A 55 3.18 -10.39 -1.25
C LEU A 55 3.85 -11.59 -1.93
N ARG A 56 4.90 -11.36 -2.72
CA ARG A 56 5.69 -12.45 -3.34
C ARG A 56 6.31 -13.37 -2.31
N ARG A 57 6.84 -12.82 -1.22
CA ARG A 57 7.39 -13.60 -0.12
C ARG A 57 6.31 -14.42 0.60
N TYR A 58 5.14 -13.83 0.82
CA TYR A 58 4.02 -14.46 1.52
C TYR A 58 3.46 -15.65 0.75
N VAL A 59 3.21 -15.46 -0.55
CA VAL A 59 2.72 -16.52 -1.43
C VAL A 59 3.77 -17.63 -1.56
N GLY A 60 5.05 -17.25 -1.67
CA GLY A 60 6.18 -18.19 -1.71
C GLY A 60 6.24 -19.07 -2.97
N ARG A 61 5.36 -18.81 -3.93
CA ARG A 61 5.26 -19.38 -5.28
C ARG A 61 4.97 -18.25 -6.28
N SER A 62 4.83 -18.57 -7.56
CA SER A 62 4.29 -17.63 -8.54
C SER A 62 2.89 -17.17 -8.12
N LEU A 63 2.57 -15.89 -8.33
CA LEU A 63 1.20 -15.41 -8.18
C LEU A 63 0.32 -16.14 -9.19
N ASP A 64 -0.85 -16.60 -8.75
CA ASP A 64 -1.78 -17.32 -9.61
C ASP A 64 -2.46 -16.36 -10.61
N ASP A 65 -2.59 -15.08 -10.24
CA ASP A 65 -3.24 -14.02 -11.01
C ASP A 65 -2.37 -12.75 -11.14
N ASP A 66 -2.73 -11.91 -12.11
CA ASP A 66 -2.17 -10.57 -12.26
C ASP A 66 -2.61 -9.65 -11.11
N VAL A 67 -1.62 -9.01 -10.49
CA VAL A 67 -1.85 -8.07 -9.38
C VAL A 67 -1.63 -6.65 -9.87
N ILE A 68 -2.62 -5.79 -9.66
CA ILE A 68 -2.55 -4.36 -9.99
C ILE A 68 -2.65 -3.55 -8.70
N MET A 69 -1.70 -2.62 -8.52
CA MET A 69 -1.66 -1.71 -7.39
C MET A 69 -1.27 -0.31 -7.84
N VAL A 70 -1.93 0.71 -7.30
CA VAL A 70 -1.64 2.12 -7.57
C VAL A 70 -1.61 2.88 -6.25
N ALA A 71 -0.50 3.56 -5.97
CA ALA A 71 -0.39 4.46 -4.82
C ALA A 71 -0.42 5.92 -5.27
N VAL A 72 -1.28 6.72 -4.62
CA VAL A 72 -1.40 8.15 -4.87
C VAL A 72 -1.18 8.88 -3.56
N ARG A 73 -0.31 9.90 -3.57
CA ARG A 73 -0.09 10.76 -2.40
C ARG A 73 -0.57 12.17 -2.67
N ARG A 74 -1.37 12.69 -1.74
CA ARG A 74 -1.68 14.11 -1.69
C ARG A 74 -0.48 14.87 -1.13
N ASN A 75 0.18 15.65 -1.96
CA ASN A 75 1.20 16.58 -1.50
C ASN A 75 0.50 17.81 -0.89
N CYS A 76 0.77 18.11 0.37
CA CYS A 76 0.51 19.44 0.90
C CYS A 76 1.71 20.31 0.50
N PRO A 77 1.53 21.46 -0.17
CA PRO A 77 2.64 22.34 -0.53
C PRO A 77 3.42 22.74 0.75
N PRO A 78 4.76 22.80 0.70
CA PRO A 78 5.52 23.43 1.78
C PRO A 78 5.10 24.90 1.90
N ASP A 79 5.08 25.44 3.12
CA ASP A 79 4.80 26.85 3.35
C ASP A 79 5.87 27.69 2.64
N THR A 80 5.50 28.32 1.52
CA THR A 80 6.30 29.41 0.95
C THR A 80 6.00 30.66 1.78
N ILE A 81 6.99 31.06 2.59
CA ILE A 81 6.99 32.33 3.35
C ILE A 81 7.08 33.49 2.37
#